data_AF-A0A7Y5FQ34-F1
#
_entry.id   AF-A0A7Y5FQ34-F1
#
_cell.length_a   1.000
_cell.length_b   1.000
_cell.length_c   1.000
_cell.angle_alpha   90.00
_cell.angle_beta   90.00
_cell.angle_gamma   90.00
#
_symmetry.space_group_name_H-M   'P 1'
#
loop_
_entity.id
_entity.type
_entity.pdbx_description
1 polymer ?
#
loop_
_entity_poly.entity_id
_entity_poly.type
_entity_poly.pdbx_seq_one_letter_code
_entity_poly.pdbx_strand_id
1 'polypeptide(L)'
;MNRILFSLIFLVFCMVVIAQPERDVQTIPGSSVDTVYINLPGKVVIESGISRDILISTEVKKSGTVIGFSNLSDLKPYKTEAMKKGGILMVKAKSREELWAVGISTYSEEITNIVQIPEDKTVIVKGEKAELWIKDVFPDLSVENKGDITLNSLKGDIRSISCYVKNGSVVVNGKENGNRFTKTDNGNAIINLYSQKGDIYLNFEKFSR
;
A
#
# COMPACT_ATOMS: atom_id res chain seq x y z
N MET A 1 14.80 -21.36 -50.24
CA MET A 1 15.01 -21.96 -48.91
C MET A 1 15.02 -20.93 -47.77
N ASN A 2 14.13 -19.91 -47.79
CA ASN A 2 14.10 -18.81 -46.79
C ASN A 2 12.71 -18.55 -46.17
N ARG A 3 11.66 -19.24 -46.62
CA ARG A 3 10.28 -19.05 -46.11
C ARG A 3 10.05 -19.76 -44.78
N ILE A 4 10.64 -20.94 -44.59
CA ILE A 4 10.54 -21.71 -43.35
C ILE A 4 11.28 -21.01 -42.21
N LEU A 5 12.43 -20.37 -42.50
CA LEU A 5 13.18 -19.61 -41.49
C LEU A 5 12.41 -18.36 -41.04
N PHE A 6 11.80 -17.62 -41.96
CA PHE A 6 10.93 -16.49 -41.63
C PHE A 6 9.68 -16.95 -40.86
N SER A 7 9.05 -18.05 -41.25
CA SER A 7 7.90 -18.61 -40.53
C SER A 7 8.27 -19.12 -39.14
N LEU A 8 9.47 -19.69 -38.93
CA LEU A 8 9.95 -20.09 -37.60
C LEU A 8 10.23 -18.87 -36.72
N ILE A 9 10.85 -17.83 -37.27
CA ILE A 9 11.07 -16.56 -36.55
C ILE A 9 9.71 -15.94 -36.19
N PHE A 10 8.72 -15.98 -37.09
CA PHE A 10 7.38 -15.45 -36.82
C PHE A 10 6.61 -16.29 -35.78
N LEU A 11 6.77 -17.61 -35.77
CA LEU A 11 6.13 -18.51 -34.78
C LEU A 11 6.72 -18.37 -33.38
N VAL A 12 8.02 -18.06 -33.27
CA VAL A 12 8.68 -17.74 -31.99
C VAL A 12 8.25 -16.37 -31.45
N PHE A 13 7.69 -15.50 -32.30
CA PHE A 13 7.26 -14.14 -31.95
C PHE A 13 5.83 -14.01 -31.37
N CYS A 14 5.08 -15.12 -31.22
CA CYS A 14 3.66 -15.06 -30.85
C CYS A 14 3.28 -15.81 -29.56
N MET A 15 4.12 -15.76 -28.51
CA MET A 15 3.64 -16.08 -27.16
C MET A 15 3.02 -14.83 -26.52
N VAL A 16 1.72 -14.65 -26.74
CA VAL A 16 0.92 -13.66 -26.01
C VAL A 16 0.55 -14.27 -24.66
N VAL A 17 1.22 -13.83 -23.60
CA VAL A 17 0.83 -14.18 -22.22
C VAL A 17 -0.13 -13.11 -21.72
N ILE A 18 -1.42 -13.48 -21.58
CA ILE A 18 -2.42 -12.63 -20.95
C ILE A 18 -2.35 -12.89 -19.45
N ALA A 19 -1.94 -11.87 -18.71
CA ALA A 19 -1.86 -11.96 -17.26
C ALA A 19 -3.26 -11.83 -16.65
N GLN A 20 -3.60 -12.76 -15.76
CA GLN A 20 -4.89 -12.78 -15.06
C GLN A 20 -4.80 -12.01 -13.73
N PRO A 21 -5.89 -11.38 -13.28
CA PRO A 21 -5.91 -10.75 -11.97
C PRO A 21 -5.69 -11.79 -10.87
N GLU A 22 -4.92 -11.43 -9.86
CA GLU A 22 -4.67 -12.27 -8.69
C GLU A 22 -5.35 -11.67 -7.47
N ARG A 23 -5.96 -12.54 -6.65
CA ARG A 23 -6.53 -12.15 -5.37
C ARG A 23 -6.03 -13.06 -4.27
N ASP A 24 -5.49 -12.46 -3.22
CA ASP A 24 -5.07 -13.12 -1.97
C ASP A 24 -5.93 -12.57 -0.83
N VAL A 25 -6.44 -13.46 0.02
CA VAL A 25 -7.26 -13.07 1.18
C VAL A 25 -6.81 -13.85 2.40
N GLN A 26 -6.45 -13.13 3.46
CA GLN A 26 -6.03 -13.70 4.74
C GLN A 26 -6.94 -13.17 5.84
N THR A 27 -7.47 -14.07 6.66
CA THR A 27 -8.27 -13.73 7.84
C THR A 27 -7.50 -14.14 9.09
N ILE A 28 -7.28 -13.20 10.00
CA ILE A 28 -6.48 -13.42 11.21
C ILE A 28 -7.33 -13.11 12.43
N PRO A 29 -7.45 -14.03 13.41
CA PRO A 29 -8.18 -13.78 14.64
C PRO A 29 -7.63 -12.56 15.40
N GLY A 30 -8.43 -11.50 15.52
CA GLY A 30 -8.00 -10.24 16.13
C GLY A 30 -8.08 -10.21 17.66
N SER A 31 -8.63 -11.25 18.29
CA SER A 31 -8.70 -11.40 19.75
C SER A 31 -7.36 -11.43 20.47
N SER A 32 -6.28 -11.60 19.72
CA SER A 32 -4.93 -11.80 20.25
C SER A 32 -3.90 -10.89 19.60
N VAL A 33 -4.40 -9.85 18.93
CA VAL A 33 -3.63 -8.80 18.26
C VAL A 33 -4.06 -7.48 18.90
N ASP A 34 -3.09 -6.74 19.40
CA ASP A 34 -3.27 -5.41 19.98
C ASP A 34 -2.78 -4.34 18.97
N THR A 35 -1.76 -4.68 18.18
CA THR A 35 -1.14 -3.77 17.22
C THR A 35 -1.00 -4.41 15.84
N VAL A 36 -1.37 -3.69 14.79
CA VAL A 36 -1.24 -4.10 13.39
C VAL A 36 -0.19 -3.23 12.72
N TYR A 37 0.93 -3.83 12.33
CA TYR A 37 2.02 -3.19 11.62
C TYR A 37 1.93 -3.51 10.11
N ILE A 38 1.68 -2.52 9.27
CA ILE A 38 1.44 -2.67 7.83
C ILE A 38 2.65 -2.13 7.06
N ASN A 39 3.30 -2.97 6.27
CA ASN A 39 4.36 -2.60 5.33
C ASN A 39 4.08 -3.21 3.96
N LEU A 40 3.11 -2.63 3.26
CA LEU A 40 2.63 -3.11 1.96
C LEU A 40 2.93 -2.08 0.86
N PRO A 41 3.41 -2.51 -0.32
CA PRO A 41 3.64 -1.65 -1.47
C PRO A 41 2.32 -1.30 -2.19
N GLY A 42 2.40 -0.32 -3.09
CA GLY A 42 1.27 0.08 -3.94
C GLY A 42 0.23 0.90 -3.19
N LYS A 43 -1.04 0.72 -3.56
CA LYS A 43 -2.16 1.38 -2.89
C LYS A 43 -2.53 0.58 -1.65
N VAL A 44 -2.60 1.25 -0.50
CA VAL A 44 -3.01 0.65 0.78
C VAL A 44 -4.27 1.34 1.26
N VAL A 45 -5.33 0.57 1.44
CA VAL A 45 -6.61 1.02 1.98
C VAL A 45 -6.78 0.41 3.37
N ILE A 46 -6.98 1.25 4.37
CA ILE A 46 -7.27 0.85 5.74
C ILE A 46 -8.70 1.27 6.05
N GLU A 47 -9.51 0.33 6.50
CA GLU A 47 -10.92 0.54 6.83
C GLU A 47 -11.31 -0.26 8.07
N SER A 48 -12.37 0.16 8.77
CA SER A 48 -12.80 -0.54 9.97
C SER A 48 -13.49 -1.87 9.62
N GLY A 49 -13.11 -2.93 10.34
CA GLY A 49 -13.73 -4.24 10.21
C GLY A 49 -14.99 -4.35 11.06
N ILE A 50 -16.07 -4.92 10.50
CA ILE A 50 -17.27 -5.30 11.27
C ILE A 50 -16.98 -6.53 12.15
N SER A 51 -16.10 -7.42 11.66
CA SER A 51 -15.63 -8.58 12.42
C SER A 51 -14.58 -8.19 13.44
N ARG A 52 -14.43 -9.01 14.50
CA ARG A 52 -13.26 -8.96 15.39
C ARG A 52 -11.99 -9.49 14.74
N ASP A 53 -12.10 -10.09 13.56
CA ASP A 53 -10.96 -10.56 12.80
C ASP A 53 -10.35 -9.44 11.96
N ILE A 54 -9.04 -9.56 11.74
CA ILE A 54 -8.31 -8.69 10.83
C ILE A 54 -8.32 -9.35 9.45
N LEU A 55 -8.82 -8.65 8.45
CA LEU A 55 -8.84 -9.12 7.07
C LEU A 55 -7.79 -8.39 6.25
N ILE A 56 -6.98 -9.14 5.50
CA ILE A 56 -6.05 -8.60 4.52
C ILE A 56 -6.48 -9.15 3.17
N SER A 57 -6.85 -8.27 2.25
CA SER A 57 -7.20 -8.61 0.88
C SER A 57 -6.26 -7.87 -0.06
N THR A 58 -5.55 -8.60 -0.91
CA THR A 58 -4.76 -8.01 -1.98
C THR A 58 -5.36 -8.37 -3.33
N GLU A 59 -5.45 -7.36 -4.19
CA GLU A 59 -5.77 -7.51 -5.60
C GLU A 59 -4.57 -7.02 -6.43
N VAL A 60 -4.12 -7.86 -7.36
CA VAL A 60 -3.15 -7.47 -8.39
C VAL A 60 -3.84 -7.48 -9.73
N LYS A 61 -4.09 -6.28 -10.26
CA LYS A 61 -4.58 -6.11 -11.63
C LYS A 61 -3.37 -6.13 -12.56
N LYS A 62 -3.41 -7.02 -13.54
CA LYS A 62 -2.36 -7.17 -14.55
C LYS A 62 -2.94 -6.79 -15.91
N SER A 63 -2.19 -6.02 -16.69
CA SER A 63 -2.64 -5.58 -18.02
C SER A 63 -1.47 -5.46 -19.00
N GLY A 64 -1.79 -5.33 -20.29
CA GLY A 64 -0.79 -5.15 -21.35
C GLY A 64 -0.26 -6.47 -21.90
N THR A 65 0.87 -6.39 -22.61
CA THR A 65 1.47 -7.52 -23.32
C THR A 65 2.98 -7.36 -23.38
N VAL A 66 3.68 -8.50 -23.41
CA VAL A 66 5.11 -8.55 -23.74
C VAL A 66 5.28 -9.27 -25.07
N ILE A 67 5.96 -8.62 -26.01
CA ILE A 67 6.36 -9.19 -27.31
C ILE A 67 7.88 -9.30 -27.30
N GLY A 68 8.38 -10.53 -27.24
CA GLY A 68 9.81 -10.83 -27.10
C GLY A 68 10.07 -11.84 -26.00
N PHE A 69 11.24 -11.79 -25.38
CA PHE A 69 11.63 -12.68 -24.29
C PHE A 69 11.34 -12.02 -22.95
N SER A 70 10.72 -12.74 -22.01
CA SER A 70 10.49 -12.23 -20.65
C SER A 70 10.37 -13.37 -19.64
N ASN A 71 10.51 -13.04 -18.36
CA ASN A 71 10.13 -13.92 -17.26
C ASN A 71 8.67 -13.76 -16.84
N LEU A 72 7.80 -13.17 -17.67
CA LEU A 72 6.41 -12.90 -17.29
C LEU A 72 5.65 -14.18 -16.87
N SER A 73 5.90 -15.31 -17.54
CA SER A 73 5.34 -16.62 -17.18
C SER A 73 5.86 -17.17 -15.85
N ASP A 74 7.06 -16.75 -15.44
CA ASP A 74 7.79 -17.30 -14.30
C ASP A 74 7.69 -16.37 -13.07
N LEU A 75 7.12 -15.17 -13.25
CA LEU A 75 6.90 -14.22 -12.17
C LEU A 75 6.05 -14.87 -11.09
N LYS A 76 6.64 -15.00 -9.90
CA LYS A 76 5.93 -15.50 -8.73
C LYS A 76 4.70 -14.63 -8.45
N PRO A 77 3.57 -15.25 -8.05
CA PRO A 77 2.37 -14.51 -7.69
C PRO A 77 2.66 -13.60 -6.50
N TYR A 78 2.00 -12.45 -6.48
CA TYR A 78 2.11 -11.54 -5.35
C TYR A 78 1.49 -12.20 -4.12
N LYS A 79 2.19 -12.16 -2.99
CA LYS A 79 1.70 -12.69 -1.72
C LYS A 79 1.99 -11.74 -0.59
N THR A 80 0.96 -11.53 0.24
CA THR A 80 1.14 -10.92 1.55
C THR A 80 1.56 -11.97 2.57
N GLU A 81 2.33 -11.56 3.55
CA GLU A 81 2.73 -12.38 4.68
C GLU A 81 2.22 -11.69 5.95
N ALA A 82 1.43 -12.44 6.72
CA ALA A 82 0.96 -12.04 8.03
C ALA A 82 1.69 -12.86 9.10
N MET A 83 2.51 -12.19 9.92
CA MET A 83 3.29 -12.82 11.00
C MET A 83 2.88 -12.23 12.34
N LYS A 84 2.48 -13.08 13.28
CA LYS A 84 2.10 -12.66 14.63
C LYS A 84 3.23 -12.93 15.63
N LYS A 85 3.58 -11.93 16.45
CA LYS A 85 4.55 -12.06 17.55
C LYS A 85 4.17 -11.13 18.71
N GLY A 86 3.88 -11.68 19.88
CA GLY A 86 3.68 -10.91 21.13
C GLY A 86 2.62 -9.81 21.04
N GLY A 87 1.41 -10.13 20.58
CA GLY A 87 0.31 -9.16 20.40
C GLY A 87 0.42 -8.30 19.13
N ILE A 88 1.56 -8.34 18.43
CA ILE A 88 1.76 -7.60 17.19
C ILE A 88 1.49 -8.49 15.99
N LEU A 89 0.68 -8.00 15.04
CA LEU A 89 0.52 -8.57 13.72
C LEU A 89 1.33 -7.75 12.71
N MET A 90 2.36 -8.34 12.14
CA MET A 90 3.14 -7.75 11.06
C MET A 90 2.60 -8.23 9.72
N VAL A 91 2.15 -7.29 8.89
CA VAL A 91 1.66 -7.52 7.54
C VAL A 91 2.65 -6.91 6.57
N LYS A 92 3.25 -7.74 5.71
CA LYS A 92 4.22 -7.28 4.71
C LYS A 92 4.03 -8.00 3.38
N ALA A 93 4.57 -7.44 2.32
CA ALA A 93 4.67 -8.15 1.05
C ALA A 93 5.99 -8.92 0.97
N LYS A 94 5.96 -10.12 0.38
CA LYS A 94 7.20 -10.79 0.00
C LYS A 94 7.87 -10.01 -1.15
N SER A 95 9.20 -9.83 -1.08
CA SER A 95 9.94 -9.22 -2.19
C SER A 95 9.69 -10.03 -3.47
N ARG A 96 9.23 -9.35 -4.52
CA ARG A 96 8.92 -9.96 -5.81
C ARG A 96 10.09 -9.75 -6.76
N GLU A 97 10.37 -10.76 -7.56
CA GLU A 97 11.30 -10.63 -8.67
C GLU A 97 10.77 -9.57 -9.64
N GLU A 98 11.65 -8.68 -10.10
CA GLU A 98 11.29 -7.63 -11.05
C GLU A 98 11.02 -8.27 -12.42
N LEU A 99 10.01 -7.76 -13.14
CA LEU A 99 9.81 -8.15 -14.53
C LEU A 99 11.04 -7.71 -15.32
N TRP A 100 11.63 -8.63 -16.06
CA TRP A 100 12.55 -8.28 -17.13
C TRP A 100 11.95 -8.74 -18.47
N ALA A 101 12.15 -7.91 -19.48
CA ALA A 101 11.73 -8.19 -20.83
C ALA A 101 12.74 -7.64 -21.84
N VAL A 102 12.98 -8.39 -22.91
CA VAL A 102 13.75 -7.96 -24.08
C VAL A 102 12.79 -7.93 -25.26
N GLY A 103 12.48 -6.73 -25.76
CA GLY A 103 11.49 -6.52 -26.82
C GLY A 103 10.55 -5.35 -26.49
N ILE A 104 9.29 -5.44 -26.92
CA ILE A 104 8.26 -4.45 -26.61
C ILE A 104 7.45 -4.94 -25.42
N SER A 105 7.39 -4.14 -24.36
CA SER A 105 6.57 -4.41 -23.18
C SER A 105 5.63 -3.25 -22.92
N THR A 106 4.33 -3.53 -22.93
CA THR A 106 3.28 -2.65 -22.38
C THR A 106 2.73 -3.18 -21.06
N TYR A 107 3.40 -4.20 -20.49
CA TYR A 107 2.96 -4.86 -19.28
C TYR A 107 2.95 -3.90 -18.10
N SER A 108 1.86 -3.92 -17.34
CA SER A 108 1.73 -3.16 -16.11
C SER A 108 0.99 -3.95 -15.06
N GLU A 109 1.29 -3.63 -13.80
CA GLU A 109 0.61 -4.18 -12.64
C GLU A 109 0.21 -3.06 -11.70
N GLU A 110 -1.00 -3.17 -11.18
CA GLU A 110 -1.50 -2.31 -10.12
C GLU A 110 -1.83 -3.18 -8.91
N ILE A 111 -1.20 -2.88 -7.78
CA ILE A 111 -1.38 -3.61 -6.53
C ILE A 111 -2.26 -2.76 -5.60
N THR A 112 -3.41 -3.31 -5.23
CA THR A 112 -4.31 -2.73 -4.23
C THR A 112 -4.39 -3.66 -3.04
N ASN A 113 -4.02 -3.14 -1.87
CA ASN A 113 -4.13 -3.81 -0.59
C ASN A 113 -5.26 -3.18 0.22
N ILE A 114 -6.16 -4.00 0.75
CA ILE A 114 -7.23 -3.60 1.67
C ILE A 114 -7.00 -4.32 2.98
N VAL A 115 -6.84 -3.57 4.06
CA VAL A 115 -6.67 -4.09 5.41
C VAL A 115 -7.85 -3.62 6.25
N GLN A 116 -8.71 -4.57 6.64
CA GLN A 116 -9.82 -4.31 7.54
C GLN A 116 -9.38 -4.62 8.96
N ILE A 117 -9.46 -3.61 9.84
CA ILE A 117 -8.94 -3.70 11.20
C ILE A 117 -10.04 -3.26 12.18
N PRO A 118 -10.28 -3.99 13.28
CA PRO A 118 -11.16 -3.51 14.34
C PRO A 118 -10.69 -2.16 14.90
N GLU A 119 -11.61 -1.24 15.22
CA GLU A 119 -11.28 0.13 15.63
C GLU A 119 -10.54 0.20 16.98
N ASP A 120 -10.58 -0.85 17.79
CA ASP A 120 -9.89 -0.96 19.08
C ASP A 120 -8.39 -1.29 18.97
N LYS A 121 -7.87 -1.46 17.75
CA LYS A 121 -6.46 -1.82 17.52
C LYS A 121 -5.60 -0.61 17.22
N THR A 122 -4.35 -0.66 17.70
CA THR A 122 -3.31 0.26 17.24
C THR A 122 -2.87 -0.14 15.83
N VAL A 123 -2.75 0.82 14.92
CA VAL A 123 -2.31 0.60 13.55
C VAL A 123 -1.03 1.38 13.29
N ILE A 124 0.00 0.73 12.76
CA ILE A 124 1.26 1.37 12.38
C ILE A 124 1.50 1.06 10.91
N VAL A 125 1.57 2.08 10.06
CA VAL A 125 1.81 1.93 8.63
C VAL A 125 3.22 2.38 8.32
N LYS A 126 4.05 1.51 7.77
CA LYS A 126 5.35 1.86 7.21
C LYS A 126 5.32 1.79 5.70
N GLY A 127 5.59 2.93 5.05
CA GLY A 127 5.61 3.01 3.59
C GLY A 127 6.98 3.37 3.04
N GLU A 128 7.32 2.78 1.90
CA GLU A 128 8.14 3.43 0.87
C GLU A 128 7.18 3.73 -0.29
N LYS A 129 6.73 5.00 -0.42
CA LYS A 129 5.83 5.48 -1.50
C LYS A 129 4.48 4.73 -1.65
N ALA A 130 3.70 4.66 -0.58
CA ALA A 130 2.33 4.11 -0.64
C ALA A 130 1.28 5.22 -0.80
N GLU A 131 0.35 5.05 -1.73
CA GLU A 131 -0.90 5.82 -1.75
C GLU A 131 -1.79 5.27 -0.63
N LEU A 132 -1.91 6.01 0.48
CA LEU A 132 -2.58 5.55 1.69
C LEU A 132 -4.00 6.14 1.79
N TRP A 133 -4.99 5.26 1.82
CA TRP A 133 -6.40 5.62 1.97
C TRP A 133 -6.89 5.12 3.32
N ILE A 134 -7.33 6.03 4.18
CA ILE A 134 -7.85 5.69 5.50
C ILE A 134 -9.34 6.02 5.47
N LYS A 135 -10.19 4.99 5.37
CA LYS A 135 -11.64 5.20 5.18
C LYS A 135 -12.37 5.57 6.47
N ASP A 136 -11.89 5.06 7.60
CA ASP A 136 -12.52 5.20 8.92
C ASP A 136 -11.53 5.77 9.94
N VAL A 137 -12.04 6.23 11.08
CA VAL A 137 -11.21 6.86 12.12
C VAL A 137 -10.61 5.79 13.02
N PHE A 138 -9.29 5.68 13.01
CA PHE A 138 -8.53 4.84 13.93
C PHE A 138 -7.94 5.71 15.05
N PRO A 139 -8.30 5.48 16.33
CA PRO A 139 -7.84 6.31 17.44
C PRO A 139 -6.32 6.27 17.63
N ASP A 140 -5.69 5.13 17.35
CA ASP A 140 -4.26 4.91 17.54
C ASP A 140 -3.60 4.49 16.21
N LEU A 141 -3.63 5.40 15.22
CA LEU A 141 -2.99 5.18 13.92
C LEU A 141 -1.72 6.02 13.78
N SER A 142 -0.60 5.34 13.55
CA SER A 142 0.68 5.94 13.21
C SER A 142 1.08 5.63 11.76
N VAL A 143 1.64 6.61 11.06
CA VAL A 143 2.23 6.43 9.73
C VAL A 143 3.70 6.86 9.79
N GLU A 144 4.59 5.93 9.47
CA GLU A 144 6.04 6.11 9.35
C GLU A 144 6.42 6.02 7.87
N ASN A 145 6.74 7.15 7.21
CA ASN A 145 7.12 7.11 5.79
C ASN A 145 8.44 7.85 5.52
N LYS A 146 9.26 7.25 4.65
CA LYS A 146 10.43 7.85 4.02
C LYS A 146 10.03 8.41 2.65
N GLY A 147 9.31 9.53 2.63
CA GLY A 147 8.91 10.21 1.39
C GLY A 147 7.53 10.86 1.47
N ASP A 148 6.99 11.20 0.31
CA ASP A 148 5.67 11.82 0.18
C ASP A 148 4.57 10.82 0.59
N ILE A 149 3.65 11.27 1.45
CA ILE A 149 2.41 10.59 1.77
C ILE A 149 1.26 11.39 1.19
N THR A 150 0.36 10.73 0.46
CA THR A 150 -0.98 11.27 0.20
C THR A 150 -1.97 10.50 1.06
N LEU A 151 -2.58 11.20 2.02
CA LEU A 151 -3.63 10.68 2.89
C LEU A 151 -4.98 11.13 2.34
N ASN A 152 -5.83 10.18 2.00
CA ASN A 152 -7.22 10.46 1.65
C ASN A 152 -8.13 9.92 2.76
N SER A 153 -8.93 10.79 3.39
CA SER A 153 -10.00 10.38 4.30
C SER A 153 -11.36 10.52 3.62
N LEU A 154 -12.17 9.46 3.71
CA LEU A 154 -13.47 9.35 3.03
C LEU A 154 -14.67 9.67 3.93
N LYS A 155 -14.47 9.77 5.27
CA LYS A 155 -15.54 10.03 6.25
C LYS A 155 -15.32 11.24 7.18
N GLY A 156 -14.26 12.04 7.00
CA GLY A 156 -14.04 13.30 7.73
C GLY A 156 -14.00 14.52 6.80
N ASP A 157 -14.01 15.75 7.35
CA ASP A 157 -13.88 17.00 6.57
C ASP A 157 -12.49 17.16 5.92
N ILE A 158 -11.61 16.18 6.12
CA ILE A 158 -10.25 16.11 5.61
C ILE A 158 -10.24 15.28 4.33
N ARG A 159 -10.63 15.91 3.21
CA ARG A 159 -10.74 15.22 1.91
C ARG A 159 -9.41 14.68 1.38
N SER A 160 -8.30 15.38 1.63
CA SER A 160 -6.94 14.92 1.33
C SER A 160 -5.89 15.74 2.10
N ILE A 161 -4.86 15.07 2.62
CA ILE A 161 -3.65 15.69 3.16
C ILE A 161 -2.46 15.05 2.42
N SER A 162 -1.82 15.82 1.55
CA SER A 162 -0.50 15.48 1.03
C SER A 162 0.57 16.06 1.93
N CYS A 163 1.51 15.24 2.39
CA CYS A 163 2.63 15.71 3.18
C CYS A 163 3.96 15.07 2.80
N TYR A 164 5.05 15.85 2.88
CA TYR A 164 6.42 15.41 2.63
C TYR A 164 7.41 16.23 3.48
N VAL A 165 8.63 15.73 3.67
CA VAL A 165 9.69 16.46 4.37
C VAL A 165 10.60 17.13 3.36
N LYS A 166 10.79 18.44 3.51
CA LYS A 166 11.74 19.24 2.73
C LYS A 166 12.62 20.02 3.69
N ASN A 167 13.93 19.77 3.64
CA ASN A 167 14.92 20.46 4.49
C ASN A 167 14.59 20.40 5.99
N GLY A 168 14.04 19.28 6.47
CA GLY A 168 13.65 19.11 7.88
C GLY A 168 12.27 19.69 8.24
N SER A 169 11.62 20.44 7.33
CA SER A 169 10.25 20.93 7.51
C SER A 169 9.23 19.97 6.93
N VAL A 170 8.13 19.75 7.65
CA VAL A 170 6.90 19.16 7.16
C VAL A 170 6.25 20.15 6.20
N VAL A 171 6.08 19.73 4.95
CA VAL A 171 5.26 20.43 3.96
C VAL A 171 3.91 19.74 3.91
N VAL A 172 2.82 20.51 4.04
CA VAL A 172 1.44 20.00 3.99
C VAL A 172 0.69 20.75 2.91
N ASN A 173 0.15 20.02 1.93
CA ASN A 173 -0.57 20.57 0.78
C ASN A 173 0.19 21.75 0.12
N GLY A 174 1.51 21.60 -0.05
CA GLY A 174 2.40 22.60 -0.65
C GLY A 174 2.81 23.76 0.25
N LYS A 175 2.38 23.81 1.52
CA LYS A 175 2.77 24.85 2.49
C LYS A 175 3.76 24.30 3.51
N GLU A 176 4.88 24.99 3.73
CA GLU A 176 5.86 24.62 4.77
C GLU A 176 5.30 24.98 6.16
N ASN A 177 5.32 24.03 7.10
CA ASN A 177 4.76 24.18 8.45
C ASN A 177 5.82 24.00 9.55
N GLY A 178 7.11 24.20 9.24
CA GLY A 178 8.19 23.85 10.18
C GLY A 178 8.23 22.35 10.46
N ASN A 179 8.70 21.92 11.62
CA ASN A 179 8.82 20.48 11.94
C ASN A 179 7.50 19.85 12.44
N ARG A 180 6.40 20.60 12.55
CA ARG A 180 5.12 20.10 13.08
C ARG A 180 3.92 20.80 12.45
N PHE A 181 2.87 20.04 12.14
CA PHE A 181 1.56 20.54 11.74
C PHE A 181 0.47 19.88 12.59
N THR A 182 -0.49 20.65 13.08
CA THR A 182 -1.64 20.13 13.82
C THR A 182 -2.93 20.65 13.19
N LYS A 183 -3.89 19.76 12.93
CA LYS A 183 -5.23 20.10 12.46
C LYS A 183 -6.29 19.41 13.30
N THR A 184 -7.23 20.19 13.81
CA THR A 184 -8.41 19.67 14.51
C THR A 184 -9.59 19.63 13.54
N ASP A 185 -10.31 18.52 13.50
CA ASP A 185 -11.53 18.37 12.70
C ASP A 185 -12.76 18.47 13.62
N ASN A 186 -13.41 19.64 13.65
CA ASN A 186 -14.69 19.90 14.34
C ASN A 186 -14.83 19.30 15.77
N GLY A 187 -13.73 19.08 16.48
CA GLY A 187 -13.71 18.45 17.81
C GLY A 187 -13.83 16.92 17.84
N ASN A 188 -13.72 16.23 16.70
CA ASN A 188 -13.78 14.76 16.62
C ASN A 188 -12.39 14.11 16.63
N ALA A 189 -11.40 14.73 15.99
CA ALA A 189 -10.03 14.22 15.93
C ALA A 189 -8.99 15.35 15.80
N ILE A 190 -7.80 15.11 16.35
CA ILE A 190 -6.60 15.91 16.12
C ILE A 190 -5.66 15.09 15.24
N ILE A 191 -5.24 15.67 14.11
CA ILE A 191 -4.15 15.15 13.30
C ILE A 191 -2.88 15.89 13.69
N ASN A 192 -1.90 15.15 14.21
CA ASN A 192 -0.55 15.64 14.46
C ASN A 192 0.40 15.07 13.40
N LEU A 193 1.04 15.94 12.63
CA LEU A 193 2.13 15.63 11.72
C LEU A 193 3.43 16.20 12.31
N TYR A 194 4.50 15.42 12.34
CA TYR A 194 5.81 15.95 12.73
C TYR A 194 6.94 15.26 11.96
N SER A 195 8.05 15.99 11.76
CA SER A 195 9.26 15.45 11.18
C SER A 195 10.26 15.07 12.27
N GLN A 196 10.89 13.90 12.13
CA GLN A 196 12.03 13.51 12.97
C GLN A 196 13.04 12.77 12.11
N LYS A 197 14.29 13.24 12.09
CA LYS A 197 15.41 12.66 11.31
C LYS A 197 15.13 12.49 9.80
N GLY A 198 14.25 13.32 9.23
CA GLY A 198 13.89 13.27 7.81
C GLY A 198 12.66 12.43 7.49
N ASP A 199 12.10 11.73 8.48
CA ASP A 199 10.90 10.91 8.33
C ASP A 199 9.64 11.69 8.77
N ILE A 200 8.47 11.37 8.19
CA ILE A 200 7.17 11.87 8.66
C ILE A 200 6.56 10.89 9.62
N TYR A 201 6.05 11.43 10.72
CA TYR A 201 5.19 10.75 11.67
C TYR A 201 3.82 11.43 11.67
N LEU A 202 2.78 10.63 11.50
CA LEU A 202 1.38 11.02 11.65
C LEU A 202 0.84 10.37 12.92
N ASN A 203 0.12 11.12 13.74
CA ASN A 203 -0.67 10.60 14.86
C ASN A 203 -2.10 11.14 14.78
N PHE A 204 -3.08 10.28 14.98
CA PHE A 204 -4.47 10.67 15.18
C PHE A 204 -4.78 10.59 16.68
N GLU A 205 -5.41 11.61 17.23
CA GLU A 205 -5.94 11.57 18.60
C GLU A 205 -7.45 11.81 18.53
N LYS A 206 -8.25 10.85 19.00
CA LYS A 206 -9.70 11.00 19.11
C LYS A 206 -10.05 11.70 20.42
N PHE A 207 -11.04 12.59 20.39
CA PHE A 207 -11.67 13.04 21.64
C PHE A 207 -12.61 11.93 22.15
N SER A 208 -12.30 11.36 23.31
CA SER A 208 -13.31 10.63 24.09
C SER A 208 -14.32 11.64 24.63
N ARG A 209 -15.59 11.50 24.23
CA ARG A 209 -16.72 12.11 24.94
C ARG A 209 -17.15 11.21 26.08
#